data_AF-A0A023B3J1-F1
#
_entry.id   AF-A0A023B3J1-F1
#
_cell.length_a   1.000
_cell.length_b   1.000
_cell.length_c   1.000
_cell.angle_alpha   90.00
_cell.angle_beta   90.00
_cell.angle_gamma   90.00
#
_symmetry.space_group_name_H-M   'P 1'
#
loop_
_entity.id
_entity.type
_entity.pdbx_description
1 polymer ?
#
loop_
_entity_poly.entity_id
_entity_poly.type
_entity_poly.pdbx_seq_one_letter_code
_entity_poly.pdbx_strand_id
1 'polypeptide(L)'
;MRSPQAVPSSGGITAALASVWVPLGVDDEWVDMVSILGQFINRPEAFETCISSNFVEGLTLLRDMPDKVVGWATRCSPELPGWSTEELRQVIVSNQAFRVHLYRAVADCLFSIHAVTERHPESCGVPEVLRQRLRKWARMLIEGGQYPAPSATNVTDFQGLEFSLVAAMRLPITNEFTKKTHTFIIPSFEPRAISNSSPTNPELPLALQIIEKALAHHSRNEAVGLVITRSFEDGRMTCVRSTEWEDCS
;
A
#
# COMPACT_ATOMS: atom_id res chain seq x y z
N MET A 1 23.72 -0.88 37.71
CA MET A 1 22.43 -1.38 37.21
C MET A 1 21.52 -0.17 37.01
N ARG A 2 21.29 0.26 35.76
CA ARG A 2 20.38 1.35 35.44
C ARG A 2 19.02 0.73 35.13
N SER A 3 18.00 1.12 35.90
CA SER A 3 16.60 0.81 35.61
C SER A 3 16.20 1.40 34.25
N PRO A 4 15.37 0.70 33.46
CA PRO A 4 14.84 1.26 32.22
C PRO A 4 13.91 2.42 32.56
N GLN A 5 14.19 3.60 31.98
CA GLN A 5 13.30 4.76 32.03
C GLN A 5 12.01 4.45 31.25
N ALA A 6 10.89 4.66 31.92
CA ALA A 6 9.57 4.68 31.31
C ALA A 6 9.50 5.80 30.26
N VAL A 7 9.02 5.45 29.07
CA VAL A 7 8.65 6.42 28.04
C VAL A 7 7.42 7.18 28.53
N PRO A 8 7.41 8.52 28.50
CA PRO A 8 6.30 9.30 29.03
C PRO A 8 5.05 9.12 28.16
N SER A 9 3.97 8.72 28.81
CA SER A 9 2.61 8.82 28.33
C SER A 9 2.10 10.26 28.42
N SER A 10 1.32 10.65 27.40
CA SER A 10 0.41 11.80 27.28
C SER A 10 0.95 13.07 26.61
N GLY A 11 0.24 13.46 25.54
CA GLY A 11 0.42 14.71 24.81
C GLY A 11 -0.45 14.75 23.55
N GLY A 12 -1.78 14.81 23.73
CA GLY A 12 -2.80 15.12 22.72
C GLY A 12 -2.44 14.99 21.25
N ILE A 13 -2.41 13.76 20.73
CA ILE A 13 -2.60 13.54 19.29
C ILE A 13 -4.12 13.43 19.14
N THR A 14 -4.74 14.36 18.43
CA THR A 14 -6.08 14.20 17.85
C THR A 14 -6.24 12.75 17.44
N ALA A 15 -7.15 12.01 18.09
CA ALA A 15 -7.31 10.57 17.93
C ALA A 15 -7.18 10.21 16.44
N ALA A 16 -6.02 9.65 16.07
CA ALA A 16 -5.81 9.15 14.72
C ALA A 16 -6.89 8.10 14.52
N LEU A 17 -7.82 8.38 13.61
CA LEU A 17 -8.83 7.40 13.23
C LEU A 17 -8.05 6.16 12.81
N ALA A 18 -8.34 5.04 13.46
CA ALA A 18 -7.64 3.81 13.23
C ALA A 18 -7.59 3.52 11.72
N SER A 19 -6.40 3.43 11.11
CA SER A 19 -6.29 3.26 9.66
C SER A 19 -5.14 2.34 9.26
N VAL A 20 -5.31 1.70 8.09
CA VAL A 20 -4.23 0.96 7.45
C VAL A 20 -3.35 1.93 6.68
N TRP A 21 -2.08 2.03 7.04
CA TRP A 21 -1.11 2.88 6.35
C TRP A 21 -0.53 2.14 5.16
N VAL A 22 -0.62 2.73 3.97
CA VAL A 22 -0.08 2.13 2.74
C VAL A 22 0.90 3.11 2.09
N PRO A 23 2.19 2.77 1.94
CA PRO A 23 3.20 3.70 1.46
C PRO A 23 3.02 4.02 -0.02
N LEU A 24 3.23 5.29 -0.35
CA LEU A 24 3.36 5.82 -1.70
C LEU A 24 4.60 6.72 -1.73
N GLY A 25 5.49 6.54 -2.71
CA GLY A 25 6.62 7.44 -2.92
C GLY A 25 6.23 8.58 -3.86
N VAL A 26 6.59 9.82 -3.53
CA VAL A 26 6.44 11.00 -4.39
C VAL A 26 7.69 11.86 -4.27
N ASP A 27 8.40 12.07 -5.38
CA ASP A 27 9.62 12.89 -5.45
C ASP A 27 10.65 12.56 -4.35
N ASP A 28 10.92 11.27 -4.14
CA ASP A 28 11.82 10.71 -3.11
C ASP A 28 11.32 10.78 -1.66
N GLU A 29 10.11 11.28 -1.43
CA GLU A 29 9.45 11.25 -0.12
C GLU A 29 8.42 10.11 -0.03
N TRP A 30 8.34 9.47 1.13
CA TRP A 30 7.33 8.45 1.39
C TRP A 30 6.16 9.06 2.15
N VAL A 31 4.96 8.70 1.74
CA VAL A 31 3.72 9.22 2.32
C VAL A 31 2.68 8.12 2.52
N ASP A 32 1.72 8.34 3.40
CA ASP A 32 0.57 7.44 3.54
C ASP A 32 -0.49 7.71 2.46
N MET A 33 -0.62 6.77 1.52
CA MET A 33 -1.60 6.79 0.46
C MET A 33 -3.03 6.88 1.01
N VAL A 34 -3.34 6.20 2.12
CA VAL A 34 -4.72 6.19 2.65
C VAL A 34 -5.08 7.54 3.25
N SER A 35 -4.17 8.17 3.99
CA SER A 35 -4.33 9.55 4.45
C SER A 35 -4.50 10.53 3.29
N ILE A 36 -3.57 10.52 2.33
CA ILE A 36 -3.56 11.46 1.21
C ILE A 36 -4.77 11.28 0.30
N LEU A 37 -5.17 10.05 0.01
CA LEU A 37 -6.35 9.79 -0.80
C LEU A 37 -7.64 9.86 0.03
N GLY A 38 -7.56 9.88 1.37
CA GLY A 38 -8.71 9.97 2.27
C GLY A 38 -9.52 11.26 2.09
N GLN A 39 -8.85 12.34 1.68
CA GLN A 39 -9.50 13.61 1.33
C GLN A 39 -10.53 13.49 0.20
N PHE A 40 -10.43 12.44 -0.61
CA PHE A 40 -11.30 12.15 -1.73
C PHE A 40 -12.52 11.31 -1.38
N ILE A 41 -12.47 10.54 -0.29
CA ILE A 41 -13.57 9.67 0.14
C ILE A 41 -14.82 10.48 0.49
N ASN A 42 -14.63 11.69 1.03
CA ASN A 42 -15.72 12.57 1.43
C ASN A 42 -16.29 13.41 0.27
N ARG A 43 -15.78 13.23 -0.95
CA ARG A 43 -16.20 13.94 -2.18
C ARG A 43 -16.23 12.97 -3.37
N PRO A 44 -17.05 11.90 -3.32
CA PRO A 44 -17.10 10.89 -4.38
C PRO A 44 -17.45 11.49 -5.75
N GLU A 45 -18.24 12.56 -5.79
CA GLU A 45 -18.55 13.33 -7.01
C GLU A 45 -17.31 13.86 -7.74
N ALA A 46 -16.17 14.03 -7.06
CA ALA A 46 -14.91 14.44 -7.67
C ALA A 46 -14.26 13.33 -8.55
N PHE A 47 -14.80 12.11 -8.47
CA PHE A 47 -14.24 10.88 -9.07
C PHE A 47 -15.20 10.11 -9.97
N GLU A 48 -16.48 10.48 -10.00
CA GLU A 48 -17.57 9.74 -10.64
C GLU A 48 -17.33 9.39 -12.12
N THR A 49 -16.45 10.10 -12.82
CA THR A 49 -16.18 9.87 -14.25
C THR A 49 -14.91 9.08 -14.55
N CYS A 50 -13.99 8.90 -13.60
CA CYS A 50 -12.63 8.42 -13.90
C CYS A 50 -12.05 7.40 -12.92
N ILE A 51 -12.65 7.25 -11.73
CA ILE A 51 -12.23 6.25 -10.74
C ILE A 51 -13.40 5.31 -10.44
N SER A 52 -13.09 4.02 -10.42
CA SER A 52 -14.05 2.98 -10.06
C SER A 52 -14.56 3.17 -8.63
N SER A 53 -15.87 3.05 -8.42
CA SER A 53 -16.48 3.01 -7.08
C SER A 53 -15.86 1.94 -6.18
N ASN A 54 -15.35 0.84 -6.76
CA ASN A 54 -14.62 -0.19 -6.03
C ASN A 54 -13.32 0.34 -5.41
N PHE A 55 -12.62 1.28 -6.05
CA PHE A 55 -11.41 1.89 -5.47
C PHE A 55 -11.75 2.76 -4.27
N VAL A 56 -12.79 3.59 -4.39
CA VAL A 56 -13.24 4.46 -3.30
C VAL A 56 -13.71 3.64 -2.10
N GLU A 57 -14.47 2.57 -2.34
CA GLU A 57 -14.86 1.63 -1.27
C GLU A 57 -13.63 0.94 -0.67
N GLY A 58 -12.65 0.56 -1.48
CA GLY A 58 -11.40 -0.03 -1.00
C GLY A 58 -10.60 0.91 -0.08
N LEU A 59 -10.42 2.17 -0.48
CA LEU A 59 -9.80 3.20 0.36
C LEU A 59 -10.60 3.44 1.64
N THR A 60 -11.92 3.44 1.55
CA THR A 60 -12.81 3.59 2.71
C THR A 60 -12.65 2.43 3.68
N LEU A 61 -12.56 1.19 3.17
CA LEU A 61 -12.28 0.02 3.99
C LEU A 61 -10.93 0.17 4.70
N LEU A 62 -9.84 0.52 4.00
CA LEU A 62 -8.53 0.70 4.63
C LEU A 62 -8.52 1.80 5.69
N ARG A 63 -9.26 2.90 5.47
CA ARG A 63 -9.41 3.99 6.44
C ARG A 63 -10.22 3.59 7.67
N ASP A 64 -11.21 2.73 7.51
CA ASP A 64 -12.11 2.35 8.62
C ASP A 64 -11.57 1.12 9.41
N MET A 65 -10.56 0.42 8.90
CA MET A 65 -9.94 -0.77 9.53
C MET A 65 -9.19 -0.42 10.81
N PRO A 66 -9.05 -1.36 11.77
CA PRO A 66 -8.20 -1.15 12.94
C PRO A 66 -6.77 -0.75 12.54
N ASP A 67 -6.09 -0.01 13.41
CA ASP A 67 -4.77 0.53 13.14
C ASP A 67 -3.81 -0.56 12.68
N LYS A 68 -3.18 -0.32 11.53
CA LYS A 68 -2.16 -1.21 11.01
C LYS A 68 -1.23 -0.50 10.06
N VAL A 69 0.03 -0.89 10.08
CA VAL A 69 1.00 -0.44 9.11
C VAL A 69 1.24 -1.54 8.08
N VAL A 70 1.04 -1.21 6.81
CA VAL A 70 1.56 -2.01 5.69
C VAL A 70 2.94 -1.45 5.34
N GLY A 71 3.98 -2.28 5.41
CA GLY A 71 5.31 -1.83 5.03
C GLY A 71 5.96 -0.88 6.06
N TRP A 72 6.59 0.20 5.58
CA TRP A 72 7.52 1.04 6.36
C TRP A 72 6.86 2.39 6.78
N ALA A 73 6.10 2.40 7.89
CA ALA A 73 5.46 3.64 8.39
C ALA A 73 6.42 4.69 8.96
N THR A 74 7.58 4.31 9.53
CA THR A 74 8.46 5.27 10.23
C THR A 74 9.08 6.36 9.34
N ARG A 75 8.89 6.27 8.02
CA ARG A 75 9.31 7.28 7.04
C ARG A 75 8.15 7.92 6.28
N CYS A 76 6.92 7.49 6.54
CA CYS A 76 5.76 8.02 5.82
C CYS A 76 5.26 9.30 6.50
N SER A 77 5.16 10.39 5.73
CA SER A 77 4.41 11.58 6.14
C SER A 77 2.91 11.36 5.89
N PRO A 78 2.01 11.78 6.80
CA PRO A 78 0.57 11.73 6.55
C PRO A 78 0.12 12.78 5.52
N GLU A 79 0.97 13.78 5.24
CA GLU A 79 0.71 14.87 4.30
C GLU A 79 1.71 14.82 3.14
N LEU A 80 1.24 15.23 1.95
CA LEU A 80 2.07 15.37 0.77
C LEU A 80 2.55 16.84 0.66
N PRO A 81 3.80 17.16 1.03
CA PRO A 81 4.23 18.55 1.07
C PRO A 81 4.26 19.16 -0.33
N GLY A 82 3.70 20.37 -0.45
CA GLY A 82 3.73 21.14 -1.69
C GLY A 82 2.73 20.71 -2.76
N TRP A 83 1.81 19.79 -2.45
CA TRP A 83 0.74 19.37 -3.36
C TRP A 83 -0.63 19.82 -2.88
N SER A 84 -1.40 20.41 -3.77
CA SER A 84 -2.83 20.60 -3.55
C SER A 84 -3.61 19.32 -3.84
N THR A 85 -4.74 19.16 -3.16
CA THR A 85 -5.72 18.10 -3.42
C THR A 85 -6.13 18.03 -4.89
N GLU A 86 -6.24 19.18 -5.55
CA GLU A 86 -6.65 19.28 -6.96
C GLU A 86 -5.55 18.79 -7.91
N GLU A 87 -4.28 19.12 -7.64
CA GLU A 87 -3.15 18.63 -8.44
C GLU A 87 -3.05 17.11 -8.40
N LEU A 88 -3.18 16.53 -7.20
CA LEU A 88 -3.16 15.08 -7.05
C LEU A 88 -4.36 14.43 -7.75
N ARG A 89 -5.57 15.01 -7.62
CA ARG A 89 -6.76 14.53 -8.31
C ARG A 89 -6.55 14.47 -9.82
N GLN A 90 -5.97 15.53 -10.39
CA GLN A 90 -5.71 15.63 -11.83
C GLN A 90 -4.70 14.58 -12.29
N VAL A 91 -3.62 14.36 -11.52
CA VAL A 91 -2.66 13.28 -11.79
C VAL A 91 -3.36 11.91 -11.83
N ILE A 92 -4.27 11.64 -10.89
CA ILE A 92 -5.00 10.39 -10.86
C ILE A 92 -5.96 10.29 -12.06
N VAL A 93 -6.66 11.37 -12.41
CA VAL A 93 -7.61 11.39 -13.53
C VAL A 93 -6.93 11.31 -14.90
N SER A 94 -5.78 11.92 -15.08
CA SER A 94 -5.09 11.98 -16.37
C SER A 94 -4.23 10.75 -16.67
N ASN A 95 -3.82 10.00 -15.65
CA ASN A 95 -2.89 8.88 -15.83
C ASN A 95 -3.52 7.51 -15.51
N GLN A 96 -3.83 6.74 -16.56
CA GLN A 96 -4.43 5.41 -16.41
C GLN A 96 -3.51 4.42 -15.69
N ALA A 97 -2.23 4.39 -16.03
CA ALA A 97 -1.24 3.51 -15.39
C ALA A 97 -1.20 3.73 -13.88
N PHE A 98 -1.12 5.00 -13.48
CA PHE A 98 -1.12 5.42 -12.08
C PHE A 98 -2.38 4.93 -11.35
N ARG A 99 -3.56 5.07 -11.95
CA ARG A 99 -4.81 4.52 -11.38
C ARG A 99 -4.74 3.02 -11.20
N VAL A 100 -4.29 2.28 -12.21
CA VAL A 100 -4.20 0.81 -12.16
C VAL A 100 -3.29 0.38 -11.02
N HIS A 101 -2.12 1.01 -10.88
CA HIS A 101 -1.18 0.64 -9.83
C HIS A 101 -1.62 1.08 -8.43
N LEU A 102 -2.24 2.26 -8.28
CA LEU A 102 -2.86 2.65 -7.00
C LEU A 102 -3.97 1.67 -6.61
N TYR A 103 -4.82 1.29 -7.57
CA TYR A 103 -5.88 0.32 -7.36
C TYR A 103 -5.32 -1.03 -6.90
N ARG A 104 -4.26 -1.50 -7.56
CA ARG A 104 -3.57 -2.74 -7.22
C ARG A 104 -2.98 -2.69 -5.82
N ALA A 105 -2.30 -1.61 -5.44
CA ALA A 105 -1.72 -1.47 -4.10
C ALA A 105 -2.80 -1.53 -2.99
N VAL A 106 -3.94 -0.86 -3.20
CA VAL A 106 -5.09 -0.95 -2.29
C VAL A 106 -5.64 -2.38 -2.24
N ALA A 107 -5.79 -3.02 -3.41
CA ALA A 107 -6.35 -4.35 -3.51
C ALA A 107 -5.46 -5.41 -2.85
N ASP A 108 -4.15 -5.40 -3.12
CA ASP A 108 -3.14 -6.27 -2.50
C ASP A 108 -3.28 -6.26 -0.97
N CYS A 109 -3.41 -5.06 -0.38
CA CYS A 109 -3.59 -4.89 1.06
C CYS A 109 -4.91 -5.51 1.54
N LEU A 110 -6.03 -5.18 0.90
CA LEU A 110 -7.35 -5.64 1.31
C LEU A 110 -7.54 -7.14 1.11
N PHE A 111 -7.01 -7.73 0.05
CA PHE A 111 -7.07 -9.18 -0.17
C PHE A 111 -6.24 -9.94 0.86
N SER A 112 -5.10 -9.39 1.28
CA SER A 112 -4.30 -9.93 2.37
C SER A 112 -5.08 -9.94 3.70
N ILE A 113 -5.77 -8.84 4.01
CA ILE A 113 -6.63 -8.73 5.19
C ILE A 113 -7.81 -9.69 5.07
N HIS A 114 -8.43 -9.76 3.89
CA HIS A 114 -9.59 -10.59 3.62
C HIS A 114 -9.29 -12.06 3.92
N ALA A 115 -8.12 -12.56 3.49
CA ALA A 115 -7.68 -13.92 3.76
C ALA A 115 -7.71 -14.28 5.25
N VAL A 116 -7.26 -13.37 6.12
CA VAL A 116 -7.28 -13.56 7.58
C VAL A 116 -8.71 -13.52 8.11
N THR A 117 -9.52 -12.55 7.66
CA THR A 117 -10.90 -12.37 8.15
C THR A 117 -11.84 -13.51 7.79
N GLU A 118 -11.66 -14.18 6.65
CA GLU A 118 -12.48 -15.34 6.26
C GLU A 118 -12.09 -16.60 7.00
N ARG A 119 -10.78 -16.77 7.27
CA ARG A 119 -10.27 -17.98 7.93
C ARG A 119 -10.48 -17.92 9.44
N HIS A 120 -10.41 -16.73 10.02
CA HIS A 120 -10.45 -16.49 11.47
C HIS A 120 -11.46 -15.41 11.85
N PRO A 121 -12.74 -15.52 11.46
CA PRO A 121 -13.71 -14.45 11.67
C PRO A 121 -13.87 -14.09 13.15
N GLU A 122 -13.85 -15.06 14.06
CA GLU A 122 -14.11 -14.79 15.49
C GLU A 122 -12.89 -14.21 16.23
N SER A 123 -11.67 -14.53 15.79
CA SER A 123 -10.42 -14.20 16.50
C SER A 123 -9.56 -13.16 15.80
N CYS A 124 -9.89 -12.74 14.57
CA CYS A 124 -8.99 -11.89 13.80
C CYS A 124 -8.86 -10.44 14.29
N GLY A 125 -9.72 -9.98 15.20
CA GLY A 125 -9.70 -8.62 15.74
C GLY A 125 -10.30 -7.54 14.82
N VAL A 126 -10.78 -7.89 13.62
CA VAL A 126 -11.49 -6.95 12.72
C VAL A 126 -12.99 -6.97 13.03
N PRO A 127 -13.67 -5.83 13.27
CA PRO A 127 -15.12 -5.79 13.52
C PRO A 127 -15.97 -6.47 12.44
N GLU A 128 -17.05 -7.16 12.83
CA GLU A 128 -17.92 -7.91 11.90
C GLU A 128 -18.46 -7.05 10.76
N VAL A 129 -18.87 -5.80 11.04
CA VAL A 129 -19.37 -4.87 10.01
C VAL A 129 -18.33 -4.63 8.91
N LEU A 130 -17.05 -4.48 9.28
CA LEU A 130 -15.97 -4.30 8.31
C LEU A 130 -15.65 -5.58 7.56
N ARG A 131 -15.70 -6.75 8.24
CA ARG A 131 -15.53 -8.06 7.59
C ARG A 131 -16.59 -8.30 6.52
N GLN A 132 -17.86 -7.98 6.81
CA GLN A 132 -18.95 -8.12 5.85
C GLN A 132 -18.79 -7.20 4.64
N ARG A 133 -18.39 -5.94 4.86
CA ARG A 133 -18.10 -5.00 3.77
C ARG A 133 -16.91 -5.47 2.93
N LEU A 134 -15.82 -5.90 3.57
CA LEU A 134 -14.64 -6.45 2.91
C LEU A 134 -14.97 -7.69 2.07
N ARG A 135 -15.75 -8.63 2.61
CA ARG A 135 -16.23 -9.82 1.88
C ARG A 135 -17.05 -9.44 0.66
N LYS A 136 -17.97 -8.48 0.79
CA LYS A 136 -18.77 -8.00 -0.35
C LYS A 136 -17.88 -7.37 -1.42
N TRP A 137 -16.96 -6.49 -1.02
CA TRP A 137 -16.00 -5.85 -1.90
C TRP A 137 -15.11 -6.85 -2.65
N ALA A 138 -14.52 -7.81 -1.93
CA ALA A 138 -13.64 -8.82 -2.52
C ALA A 138 -14.39 -9.73 -3.50
N ARG A 139 -15.63 -10.13 -3.17
CA ARG A 139 -16.47 -10.92 -4.06
C ARG A 139 -16.71 -10.23 -5.40
N MET A 140 -17.05 -8.93 -5.39
CA MET A 140 -17.26 -8.16 -6.62
C MET A 140 -16.03 -8.19 -7.54
N LEU A 141 -14.82 -8.21 -6.96
CA LEU A 141 -13.57 -8.21 -7.72
C LEU A 141 -13.16 -9.58 -8.25
N ILE A 142 -13.36 -10.62 -7.44
CA ILE A 142 -13.11 -12.01 -7.86
C ILE A 142 -14.10 -12.39 -8.98
N GLU A 143 -15.40 -12.16 -8.78
CA GLU A 143 -16.43 -12.50 -9.76
C GLU A 143 -16.32 -11.68 -11.05
N GLY A 144 -15.82 -10.44 -10.94
CA GLY A 144 -15.50 -9.60 -12.08
C GLY A 144 -14.22 -9.98 -12.84
N GLY A 145 -13.46 -10.99 -12.37
CA GLY A 145 -12.18 -11.38 -12.95
C GLY A 145 -11.09 -10.31 -12.84
N GLN A 146 -11.26 -9.33 -11.94
CA GLN A 146 -10.37 -8.18 -11.78
C GLN A 146 -9.23 -8.46 -10.81
N TYR A 147 -9.35 -9.49 -9.96
CA TYR A 147 -8.33 -9.87 -9.01
C TYR A 147 -8.26 -11.38 -8.79
N PRO A 148 -7.05 -11.96 -8.62
CA PRO A 148 -6.92 -13.35 -8.23
C PRO A 148 -7.51 -13.61 -6.83
N ALA A 149 -7.85 -14.86 -6.57
CA ALA A 149 -8.24 -15.28 -5.22
C ALA A 149 -7.09 -15.04 -4.23
N PRO A 150 -7.39 -14.63 -2.98
CA PRO A 150 -6.36 -14.31 -2.01
C PRO A 150 -5.47 -15.52 -1.69
N SER A 151 -4.17 -15.26 -1.53
CA SER A 151 -3.19 -16.25 -1.11
C SER A 151 -3.49 -16.75 0.31
N ALA A 152 -3.26 -18.04 0.55
CA ALA A 152 -3.43 -18.63 1.87
C ALA A 152 -2.40 -18.04 2.86
N THR A 153 -2.85 -17.63 4.04
CA THR A 153 -1.99 -17.16 5.14
C THR A 153 -2.23 -17.94 6.42
N ASN A 154 -1.15 -18.32 7.12
CA ASN A 154 -1.25 -19.00 8.42
C ASN A 154 -1.47 -18.02 9.59
N VAL A 155 -1.55 -16.71 9.28
CA VAL A 155 -1.80 -15.67 10.28
C VAL A 155 -3.25 -15.74 10.76
N THR A 156 -3.42 -15.77 12.08
CA THR A 156 -4.74 -15.93 12.72
C THR A 156 -5.40 -14.62 13.13
N ASP A 157 -4.62 -13.55 13.24
CA ASP A 157 -5.09 -12.24 13.68
C ASP A 157 -4.57 -11.10 12.81
N PHE A 158 -5.38 -10.05 12.69
CA PHE A 158 -5.08 -8.91 11.84
C PHE A 158 -3.82 -8.17 12.29
N GLN A 159 -3.55 -8.09 13.59
CA GLN A 159 -2.37 -7.40 14.10
C GLN A 159 -1.08 -8.16 13.77
N GLY A 160 -1.12 -9.49 13.80
CA GLY A 160 -0.06 -10.38 13.35
C GLY A 160 0.14 -10.44 11.84
N LEU A 161 -0.71 -9.84 11.01
CA LEU A 161 -0.51 -9.88 9.55
C LEU A 161 0.72 -9.03 9.15
N GLU A 162 1.77 -9.69 8.70
CA GLU A 162 2.95 -9.01 8.16
C GLU A 162 2.87 -8.92 6.63
N PHE A 163 3.58 -7.95 6.07
CA PHE A 163 3.64 -7.71 4.63
C PHE A 163 5.09 -7.78 4.13
N SER A 164 5.28 -8.44 3.01
CA SER A 164 6.53 -8.46 2.24
C SER A 164 6.38 -7.57 1.02
N LEU A 165 7.38 -6.72 0.76
CA LEU A 165 7.46 -5.98 -0.49
C LEU A 165 7.83 -6.96 -1.61
N VAL A 166 7.02 -7.01 -2.67
CA VAL A 166 7.25 -7.93 -3.79
C VAL A 166 7.57 -7.20 -5.09
N ALA A 167 7.10 -5.96 -5.23
CA ALA A 167 7.36 -5.15 -6.40
C ALA A 167 7.26 -3.66 -6.08
N ALA A 168 7.79 -2.83 -6.95
CA ALA A 168 7.49 -1.40 -6.98
C ALA A 168 7.43 -0.91 -8.44
N MET A 169 6.45 -0.06 -8.72
CA MET A 169 6.33 0.63 -9.99
C MET A 169 6.73 2.09 -9.82
N ARG A 170 7.72 2.55 -10.58
CA ARG A 170 8.02 3.98 -10.67
C ARG A 170 7.35 4.57 -11.91
N LEU A 171 6.60 5.66 -11.73
CA LEU A 171 5.89 6.37 -12.79
C LEU A 171 6.24 7.86 -12.79
N PRO A 172 6.85 8.38 -13.86
CA PRO A 172 6.94 9.82 -14.08
C PRO A 172 5.59 10.34 -14.60
N ILE A 173 5.03 11.34 -13.92
CA ILE A 173 3.75 11.94 -14.32
C ILE A 173 3.90 13.45 -14.39
N THR A 174 3.60 14.00 -15.57
CA THR A 174 3.59 15.45 -15.77
C THR A 174 2.25 16.03 -15.37
N ASN A 175 2.28 16.92 -14.38
CA ASN A 175 1.12 17.71 -14.00
C ASN A 175 0.83 18.73 -15.11
N GLU A 176 -0.38 18.68 -15.68
CA GLU A 176 -0.74 19.51 -16.83
C GLU A 176 -0.83 21.01 -16.52
N PHE A 177 -1.08 21.38 -15.26
CA PHE A 177 -1.19 22.78 -14.81
C PHE A 177 0.18 23.39 -14.55
N THR A 178 1.00 22.69 -13.78
CA THR A 178 2.33 23.21 -13.38
C THR A 178 3.41 22.92 -14.41
N LYS A 179 3.13 22.01 -15.37
CA LYS A 179 4.10 21.45 -16.32
C LYS A 179 5.30 20.77 -15.67
N LYS A 180 5.24 20.51 -14.36
CA LYS A 180 6.26 19.79 -13.62
C LYS A 180 6.01 18.29 -13.74
N THR A 181 7.07 17.54 -13.99
CA THR A 181 7.06 16.08 -13.90
C THR A 181 7.41 15.68 -12.48
N HIS A 182 6.56 14.85 -11.90
CA HIS A 182 6.74 14.26 -10.59
C HIS A 182 6.96 12.77 -10.72
N THR A 183 7.75 12.20 -9.82
CA THR A 183 8.04 10.77 -9.83
C THR A 183 7.27 10.10 -8.71
N PHE A 184 6.38 9.17 -9.09
CA PHE A 184 5.65 8.33 -8.14
C PHE A 184 6.29 6.96 -8.02
N ILE A 185 6.30 6.37 -6.83
CA ILE A 185 6.72 5.00 -6.57
C ILE A 185 5.58 4.29 -5.85
N ILE A 186 4.98 3.29 -6.50
CA ILE A 186 3.85 2.53 -5.96
C ILE A 186 4.35 1.12 -5.61
N PRO A 187 4.53 0.82 -4.31
CA PRO A 187 4.91 -0.52 -3.88
C PRO A 187 3.72 -1.47 -3.92
N SER A 188 4.01 -2.74 -4.20
CA SER A 188 3.06 -3.85 -4.06
C SER A 188 3.55 -4.81 -3.00
N PHE A 189 2.60 -5.27 -2.19
CA PHE A 189 2.86 -6.08 -1.02
C PHE A 189 2.09 -7.39 -1.07
N GLU A 190 2.67 -8.43 -0.48
CA GLU A 190 2.01 -9.71 -0.27
C GLU A 190 1.99 -10.06 1.22
N PRO A 191 1.00 -10.86 1.68
CA PRO A 191 0.96 -11.30 3.05
C PRO A 191 2.14 -12.23 3.32
N ARG A 192 2.90 -11.93 4.37
CA ARG A 192 4.02 -12.77 4.79
C ARG A 192 3.50 -13.91 5.66
N ALA A 193 3.87 -15.13 5.31
CA ALA A 193 3.75 -16.24 6.24
C ALA A 193 4.76 -16.04 7.38
N ILE A 194 4.29 -15.77 8.60
CA ILE A 194 5.18 -15.71 9.76
C ILE A 194 5.78 -17.10 9.96
N SER A 195 7.10 -17.24 9.82
CA SER A 195 7.82 -18.35 10.43
C SER A 195 8.00 -18.04 11.92
N ASN A 196 7.72 -19.00 12.79
CA ASN A 196 7.74 -18.89 14.27
C ASN A 196 9.07 -18.40 14.92
N SER A 197 10.04 -17.88 14.15
CA SER A 197 11.45 -17.71 14.56
C SER A 197 11.96 -16.27 14.62
N SER A 198 11.20 -15.21 14.28
CA SER A 198 11.69 -13.82 14.47
C SER A 198 10.56 -12.78 14.59
N PRO A 199 10.50 -12.01 15.69
CA PRO A 199 9.53 -10.92 15.89
C PRO A 199 9.89 -9.62 15.14
N THR A 200 11.04 -9.58 14.46
CA THR A 200 11.41 -8.47 13.56
C THR A 200 11.36 -8.95 12.12
N ASN A 201 10.87 -8.10 11.21
CA ASN A 201 10.92 -8.30 9.75
C ASN A 201 12.18 -7.60 9.19
N PRO A 202 13.36 -8.24 9.22
CA PRO A 202 14.57 -7.67 8.61
C PRO A 202 14.51 -7.65 7.08
N GLU A 203 13.54 -8.35 6.48
CA GLU A 203 13.46 -8.50 5.03
C GLU A 203 12.90 -7.24 4.36
N LEU A 204 11.90 -6.59 4.97
CA LEU A 204 11.29 -5.40 4.39
C LEU A 204 12.29 -4.23 4.24
N PRO A 205 13.11 -3.87 5.25
CA PRO A 205 14.11 -2.82 5.07
C PRO A 205 15.14 -3.16 3.98
N LEU A 206 15.55 -4.42 3.89
CA LEU A 206 16.49 -4.88 2.86
C LEU A 206 15.86 -4.84 1.46
N ALA A 207 14.61 -5.29 1.33
CA ALA A 207 13.82 -5.24 0.11
C ALA A 207 13.70 -3.80 -0.43
N LEU A 208 13.42 -2.84 0.44
CA LEU A 208 13.35 -1.42 0.08
C LEU A 208 14.71 -0.88 -0.35
N GLN A 209 15.79 -1.16 0.38
CA GLN A 209 17.15 -0.76 -0.03
C GLN A 209 17.52 -1.32 -1.41
N ILE A 210 17.12 -2.56 -1.69
CA ILE A 210 17.33 -3.21 -2.99
C ILE A 210 16.58 -2.45 -4.09
N ILE A 211 15.29 -2.12 -3.88
CA ILE A 211 14.49 -1.37 -4.85
C ILE A 211 15.02 0.06 -5.04
N GLU A 212 15.30 0.79 -3.96
CA GLU A 212 15.84 2.15 -4.01
C GLU A 212 17.16 2.18 -4.81
N LYS A 213 18.06 1.22 -4.54
CA LYS A 213 19.30 1.07 -5.29
C LYS A 213 19.07 0.74 -6.76
N ALA A 214 18.12 -0.14 -7.07
CA ALA A 214 17.77 -0.47 -8.45
C ALA A 214 17.20 0.76 -9.18
N LEU A 215 16.26 1.48 -8.58
CA LEU A 215 15.67 2.71 -9.14
C LEU A 215 16.71 3.81 -9.39
N ALA A 216 17.76 3.90 -8.56
CA ALA A 216 18.84 4.85 -8.75
C ALA A 216 19.67 4.62 -10.03
N HIS A 217 19.61 3.42 -10.62
CA HIS A 217 20.23 3.11 -11.91
C HIS A 217 19.40 3.53 -13.13
N HIS A 218 18.16 4.00 -12.93
CA HIS A 218 17.25 4.40 -13.99
C HIS A 218 16.95 5.90 -13.93
N SER A 219 16.71 6.52 -15.09
CA SER A 219 16.33 7.94 -15.18
C SER A 219 15.02 8.22 -14.45
N ARG A 220 14.91 9.31 -13.69
CA ARG A 220 13.66 9.68 -12.97
C ARG A 220 12.44 9.84 -13.90
N ASN A 221 12.69 10.14 -15.18
CA ASN A 221 11.68 10.31 -16.22
C ASN A 221 11.34 8.99 -16.95
N GLU A 222 11.82 7.85 -16.45
CA GLU A 222 11.54 6.52 -17.00
C GLU A 222 10.54 5.79 -16.10
N ALA A 223 9.45 5.29 -16.70
CA ALA A 223 8.56 4.32 -16.07
C ALA A 223 9.29 2.98 -15.93
N VAL A 224 9.35 2.43 -14.72
CA VAL A 224 10.11 1.21 -14.43
C VAL A 224 9.36 0.34 -13.45
N GLY A 225 9.05 -0.88 -13.87
CA GLY A 225 8.53 -1.94 -13.00
C GLY A 225 9.68 -2.79 -12.46
N LEU A 226 9.74 -2.91 -11.14
CA LEU A 226 10.76 -3.70 -10.44
C LEU A 226 10.10 -4.78 -9.58
N VAL A 227 10.59 -6.01 -9.68
CA VAL A 227 10.11 -7.16 -8.89
C VAL A 227 11.26 -7.70 -8.06
N ILE A 228 10.98 -7.94 -6.77
CA ILE A 228 11.91 -8.58 -5.86
C ILE A 228 11.80 -10.08 -6.05
N THR A 229 12.93 -10.71 -6.33
CA THR A 229 13.03 -12.17 -6.42
C THR A 229 13.94 -12.70 -5.33
N ARG A 230 13.69 -13.94 -4.91
CA ARG A 230 14.50 -14.64 -3.93
C ARG A 230 15.14 -15.87 -4.58
N SER A 231 16.45 -15.97 -4.47
CA SER A 231 17.18 -17.16 -4.90
C SER A 231 16.81 -18.35 -4.01
N PHE A 232 16.52 -19.49 -4.63
CA PHE A 232 16.20 -20.73 -3.92
C PHE A 232 17.43 -21.35 -3.25
N GLU A 233 18.63 -21.10 -3.76
CA GLU A 233 19.86 -21.75 -3.30
C GLU A 233 20.42 -21.12 -2.01
N ASP A 234 20.43 -19.79 -1.94
CA ASP A 234 21.07 -19.03 -0.87
C ASP A 234 20.12 -18.07 -0.15
N GLY A 235 18.83 -18.01 -0.55
CA GLY A 235 17.84 -17.11 0.02
C GLY A 235 18.09 -15.64 -0.29
N ARG A 236 19.06 -15.32 -1.17
CA ARG A 236 19.43 -13.94 -1.48
C ARG A 236 18.30 -13.24 -2.22
N MET A 237 17.95 -12.04 -1.77
CA MET A 237 17.03 -11.16 -2.49
C MET A 237 17.77 -10.39 -3.57
N THR A 238 17.17 -10.36 -4.76
CA THR A 238 17.61 -9.53 -5.89
C THR A 238 16.40 -8.79 -6.46
N CYS A 239 16.66 -7.85 -7.35
CA CYS A 239 15.63 -7.09 -8.04
C CYS A 239 15.85 -7.21 -9.53
N VAL A 240 14.76 -7.48 -10.25
CA VAL A 240 14.75 -7.57 -11.71
C VAL A 240 13.74 -6.60 -12.27
N ARG A 241 14.05 -6.06 -13.46
CA ARG A 241 13.09 -5.27 -14.23
C ARG A 241 12.00 -6.21 -14.75
N SER A 242 10.74 -5.80 -14.66
CA SER A 242 9.60 -6.59 -15.10
C SER A 242 8.84 -5.90 -16.21
N THR A 243 8.81 -6.52 -17.39
CA THR A 243 8.08 -6.00 -18.57
C THR A 243 6.56 -6.10 -18.38
N GLU A 244 6.07 -7.11 -17.66
CA GLU A 244 4.63 -7.28 -17.37
C GLU A 244 4.01 -6.07 -16.62
N TRP A 245 4.84 -5.34 -15.88
CA TRP A 245 4.42 -4.14 -15.15
C TRP A 245 4.50 -2.88 -16.01
N GLU A 246 5.26 -2.93 -17.11
CA GLU A 246 5.42 -1.84 -18.07
C GLU A 246 4.31 -1.85 -19.13
N ASP A 247 3.76 -3.03 -19.47
CA ASP A 247 2.65 -3.14 -20.44
C ASP A 247 1.32 -2.54 -19.93
N CYS A 248 1.26 -2.17 -18.64
CA CYS A 248 0.14 -1.44 -18.05
C CYS A 248 0.34 0.10 -18.07
N SER A 249 1.48 0.59 -18.59
CA SER A 249 1.88 2.01 -18.58
C SER A 249 1.64 2.80 -19.87
#